data_AF-A0A7C4Z362-F1
#
_entry.id   AF-A0A7C4Z362-F1
#
_cell.length_a   1.000
_cell.length_b   1.000
_cell.length_c   1.000
_cell.angle_alpha   90.00
_cell.angle_beta   90.00
_cell.angle_gamma   90.00
#
_symmetry.space_group_name_H-M   'P 1'
#
loop_
_entity.id
_entity.type
_entity.pdbx_description
1 polymer ?
#
loop_
_entity_poly.entity_id
_entity_poly.type
_entity_poly.pdbx_seq_one_letter_code
_entity_poly.pdbx_strand_id
1 'polypeptide(L)'
;DNEEEYSVISARADNEQVVELAIDSVTRDLRRDRGVKIRREDFTVESSAQLLESINSILTVIQGVLIGIAAISLIVGGIGIMNTMYTSVLERTKEIGIMKAIGATRQTIIMIFLLEAGILGLIGGTIGIGLGIFLSKTVEFIGSQALGPGLLQTQITLTLVFGALLFSLVVGVISGIMPALSASKMEPVEALGS
;
A
#
# COMPACT_ATOMS: atom_id res chain seq x y z
N ASP A 1 -30.32 -8.32 -47.06
CA ASP A 1 -30.77 -8.56 -45.68
C ASP A 1 -29.70 -8.13 -44.71
N ASN A 2 -29.92 -6.98 -44.08
CA ASN A 2 -29.15 -6.53 -42.93
C ASN A 2 -29.74 -7.26 -41.71
N GLU A 3 -29.13 -8.37 -41.31
CA GLU A 3 -29.42 -8.94 -39.99
C GLU A 3 -28.96 -7.92 -38.94
N GLU A 4 -29.91 -7.38 -38.17
CA GLU A 4 -29.62 -6.48 -37.06
C GLU A 4 -28.87 -7.27 -35.97
N GLU A 5 -27.54 -7.28 -36.06
CA GLU A 5 -26.68 -7.89 -35.06
C GLU A 5 -26.64 -7.00 -33.80
N TYR A 6 -27.51 -7.33 -32.84
CA TYR A 6 -27.53 -6.64 -31.55
C TYR A 6 -26.34 -7.07 -30.69
N SER A 7 -25.39 -6.16 -30.50
CA SER A 7 -24.21 -6.40 -29.65
C SER A 7 -24.53 -6.35 -28.15
N VAL A 8 -25.52 -5.56 -27.73
CA VAL A 8 -25.91 -5.41 -26.32
C VAL A 8 -27.41 -5.18 -26.20
N ILE A 9 -28.06 -5.93 -25.30
CA ILE A 9 -29.46 -5.73 -24.90
C ILE A 9 -29.46 -5.39 -23.41
N SER A 10 -30.02 -4.23 -23.04
CA SER A 10 -30.11 -3.80 -21.64
C SER A 10 -31.53 -3.97 -21.12
N ALA A 11 -31.64 -4.53 -19.91
CA ALA A 11 -32.90 -4.69 -19.19
C ALA A 11 -32.71 -4.22 -17.74
N ARG A 12 -33.76 -3.63 -17.18
CA ARG A 12 -33.76 -3.13 -15.79
C ARG A 12 -34.79 -3.89 -14.98
N ALA A 13 -34.40 -4.36 -13.80
CA ALA A 13 -35.30 -4.90 -12.80
C ALA A 13 -35.37 -3.96 -11.59
N ASP A 14 -36.52 -3.92 -10.93
CA ASP A 14 -36.77 -3.02 -9.80
C ASP A 14 -36.14 -3.50 -8.48
N ASN A 15 -35.73 -4.78 -8.41
CA ASN A 15 -35.20 -5.38 -7.19
C ASN A 15 -34.08 -6.40 -7.50
N GLU A 16 -33.05 -6.43 -6.67
CA GLU A 16 -31.86 -7.28 -6.78
C GLU A 16 -32.20 -8.78 -6.75
N GLN A 17 -33.18 -9.20 -5.92
CA GLN A 17 -33.67 -10.59 -5.91
C GLN A 17 -34.33 -11.00 -7.23
N VAL A 18 -34.93 -10.04 -7.94
CA VAL A 18 -35.55 -10.26 -9.24
C VAL A 18 -34.49 -10.30 -10.34
N VAL A 19 -33.36 -9.59 -10.17
CA VAL A 19 -32.23 -9.63 -11.12
C VAL A 19 -31.69 -11.06 -11.25
N GLU A 20 -31.42 -11.74 -10.14
CA GLU A 20 -30.84 -13.09 -10.16
C GLU A 20 -31.79 -14.11 -10.83
N LEU A 21 -33.07 -14.09 -10.46
CA LEU A 21 -34.10 -14.91 -11.09
C LEU A 21 -34.33 -14.56 -12.57
N ALA A 22 -34.18 -13.28 -12.93
CA ALA A 22 -34.30 -12.80 -14.30
C ALA A 22 -33.11 -13.25 -15.16
N ILE A 23 -31.88 -13.25 -14.64
CA ILE A 23 -30.70 -13.77 -15.37
C ILE A 23 -30.95 -15.23 -15.76
N ASP A 24 -31.39 -16.07 -14.81
CA ASP A 24 -31.65 -17.48 -15.06
C ASP A 24 -32.79 -17.71 -16.05
N SER A 25 -33.86 -16.90 -15.93
CA SER A 25 -35.03 -17.00 -16.81
C SER A 25 -34.70 -16.54 -18.23
N VAL A 26 -34.05 -15.39 -18.39
CA VAL A 26 -33.62 -14.84 -19.67
C VAL A 26 -32.59 -15.76 -20.35
N THR A 27 -31.63 -16.29 -19.59
CA THR A 27 -30.66 -17.26 -20.13
C THR A 27 -31.36 -18.51 -20.66
N ARG A 28 -32.35 -19.02 -19.93
CA ARG A 28 -33.12 -20.20 -20.35
C ARG A 28 -33.94 -19.93 -21.62
N ASP A 29 -34.62 -18.79 -21.67
CA ASP A 29 -35.49 -18.42 -22.79
C ASP A 29 -34.66 -18.13 -24.05
N LEU A 30 -33.55 -17.40 -23.93
CA LEU A 30 -32.61 -17.17 -25.04
C LEU A 30 -31.98 -18.46 -25.54
N ARG A 31 -31.64 -19.39 -24.63
CA ARG A 31 -31.11 -20.71 -25.01
C ARG A 31 -32.13 -21.52 -25.81
N ARG A 32 -33.40 -21.47 -25.40
CA ARG A 32 -34.50 -22.17 -26.08
C ARG A 32 -34.78 -21.57 -27.46
N ASP A 33 -34.84 -20.25 -27.54
CA ASP A 33 -35.16 -19.53 -28.78
C ASP A 33 -34.05 -19.67 -29.83
N ARG A 34 -32.78 -19.58 -29.41
CA ARG A 34 -31.62 -19.76 -30.30
C ARG A 34 -31.25 -21.22 -30.58
N GLY A 35 -31.87 -22.19 -29.90
CA GLY A 35 -31.60 -23.61 -30.08
C GLY A 35 -30.16 -24.05 -29.73
N VAL A 36 -29.44 -23.25 -28.93
CA VAL A 36 -28.04 -23.51 -28.56
C VAL A 36 -27.92 -24.46 -27.37
N LYS A 37 -26.86 -25.26 -27.34
CA LYS A 37 -26.59 -26.20 -26.25
C LYS A 37 -25.87 -25.50 -25.10
N ILE A 38 -26.09 -25.98 -23.87
CA ILE A 38 -25.37 -25.55 -22.66
C ILE A 38 -23.85 -25.55 -22.95
N ARG A 39 -23.16 -24.41 -22.69
CA ARG A 39 -21.72 -24.19 -22.95
C ARG A 39 -21.32 -24.02 -24.42
N ARG A 40 -22.29 -23.83 -25.33
CA ARG A 40 -22.09 -23.33 -26.70
C ARG A 40 -23.00 -22.14 -26.98
N GLU A 41 -23.35 -21.39 -25.95
CA GLU A 41 -24.09 -20.14 -26.12
C GLU A 41 -23.19 -19.11 -26.81
N ASP A 42 -23.77 -18.39 -27.76
CA ASP A 42 -23.20 -17.24 -28.45
C ASP A 42 -23.61 -15.92 -27.77
N PHE A 43 -24.22 -15.99 -26.59
CA PHE A 43 -24.69 -14.86 -25.79
C PHE A 43 -24.26 -15.02 -24.33
N THR A 44 -24.10 -13.87 -23.66
CA THR A 44 -23.84 -13.81 -22.22
C THR A 44 -24.88 -12.91 -21.56
N VAL A 45 -25.46 -13.38 -20.46
CA VAL A 45 -26.38 -12.59 -19.64
C VAL A 45 -25.65 -12.29 -18.33
N GLU A 46 -25.19 -11.05 -18.16
CA GLU A 46 -24.55 -10.59 -16.94
C GLU A 46 -25.34 -9.43 -16.33
N SER A 47 -25.40 -9.39 -15.01
CA SER A 47 -25.87 -8.20 -14.32
C SER A 47 -24.76 -7.17 -14.15
N SER A 48 -25.13 -5.91 -13.96
CA SER A 48 -24.18 -4.87 -13.56
C SER A 48 -23.47 -5.22 -12.24
N ALA A 49 -24.11 -5.96 -11.34
CA ALA A 49 -23.50 -6.43 -10.08
C ALA A 49 -22.36 -7.42 -10.33
N GLN A 50 -22.56 -8.42 -11.21
CA GLN A 50 -21.52 -9.38 -11.58
C GLN A 50 -20.32 -8.72 -12.28
N LEU A 51 -20.58 -7.71 -13.13
CA LEU A 51 -19.51 -6.93 -13.75
C LEU A 51 -18.69 -6.15 -12.72
N LEU A 52 -19.36 -5.49 -11.77
CA LEU A 52 -18.70 -4.77 -10.67
C LEU A 52 -17.91 -5.71 -9.75
N GLU A 53 -18.45 -6.89 -9.44
CA GLU A 53 -17.75 -7.90 -8.65
C GLU A 53 -16.48 -8.39 -9.35
N SER A 54 -16.55 -8.63 -10.66
CA SER A 54 -15.38 -9.02 -11.46
C SER A 54 -14.30 -7.94 -11.46
N ILE A 55 -14.69 -6.67 -11.63
CA ILE A 55 -13.77 -5.51 -11.54
C ILE A 55 -13.14 -5.44 -10.14
N ASN A 56 -13.94 -5.53 -9.08
CA ASN A 56 -13.44 -5.50 -7.70
C ASN A 56 -12.50 -6.65 -7.38
N SER A 57 -12.77 -7.85 -7.91
CA SER A 57 -11.90 -9.02 -7.75
C SER A 57 -10.52 -8.78 -8.38
N ILE A 58 -10.49 -8.26 -9.60
CA ILE A 58 -9.24 -7.88 -10.29
C ILE A 58 -8.49 -6.80 -9.49
N LEU A 59 -9.18 -5.74 -9.05
CA LEU A 59 -8.59 -4.67 -8.25
C LEU A 59 -8.03 -5.19 -6.92
N THR A 60 -8.71 -6.14 -6.27
CA THR A 60 -8.25 -6.77 -5.03
C THR A 60 -6.95 -7.53 -5.23
N VAL A 61 -6.82 -8.27 -6.33
CA VAL A 61 -5.58 -8.99 -6.67
C VAL A 61 -4.43 -8.00 -6.92
N ILE A 62 -4.67 -6.93 -7.69
CA ILE A 62 -3.69 -5.87 -7.94
C ILE A 62 -3.24 -5.22 -6.62
N GLN A 63 -4.20 -4.87 -5.75
CA GLN A 63 -3.91 -4.30 -4.44
C GLN A 63 -3.05 -5.26 -3.59
N GLY A 64 -3.35 -6.55 -3.60
CA GLY A 64 -2.56 -7.56 -2.88
C GLY A 64 -1.11 -7.61 -3.36
N VAL A 65 -0.87 -7.57 -4.69
CA VAL A 65 0.48 -7.52 -5.26
C VAL A 65 1.22 -6.26 -4.83
N LEU A 66 0.56 -5.09 -4.89
CA LEU A 66 1.16 -3.82 -4.47
C LEU A 66 1.51 -3.80 -2.98
N ILE A 67 0.66 -4.36 -2.12
CA ILE A 67 0.95 -4.53 -0.69
C ILE A 67 2.17 -5.44 -0.51
N GLY A 68 2.27 -6.53 -1.27
CA GLY A 68 3.43 -7.43 -1.25
C GLY A 68 4.73 -6.71 -1.61
N ILE A 69 4.72 -5.94 -2.71
CA ILE A 69 5.87 -5.12 -3.12
C ILE A 69 6.22 -4.10 -2.03
N ALA A 70 5.22 -3.39 -1.50
CA ALA A 70 5.41 -2.40 -0.44
C ALA A 70 6.03 -3.02 0.82
N ALA A 71 5.60 -4.22 1.22
CA ALA A 71 6.17 -4.95 2.36
C ALA A 71 7.65 -5.30 2.14
N ILE A 72 8.02 -5.77 0.94
CA ILE A 72 9.42 -6.06 0.60
C ILE A 72 10.25 -4.77 0.62
N SER A 73 9.75 -3.70 -0.02
CA SER A 73 10.41 -2.39 -0.03
C SER A 73 10.60 -1.83 1.38
N LEU A 74 9.63 -2.06 2.28
CA LEU A 74 9.72 -1.66 3.67
C LEU A 74 10.86 -2.38 4.40
N ILE A 75 10.99 -3.69 4.20
CA ILE A 75 12.08 -4.49 4.79
C ILE A 75 13.43 -4.00 4.28
N VAL A 76 13.57 -3.82 2.96
CA VAL A 76 14.81 -3.32 2.35
C VAL A 76 15.14 -1.91 2.85
N GLY A 77 14.15 -1.02 2.95
CA GLY A 77 14.30 0.32 3.51
C GLY A 77 14.72 0.30 4.98
N GLY A 78 14.12 -0.58 5.79
CA GLY A 78 14.48 -0.77 7.20
C GLY A 78 15.91 -1.28 7.37
N ILE A 79 16.35 -2.24 6.54
CA ILE A 79 17.75 -2.69 6.49
C ILE A 79 18.67 -1.53 6.11
N GLY A 80 18.26 -0.68 5.16
CA GLY A 80 18.98 0.53 4.78
C GLY A 80 19.17 1.49 5.96
N ILE A 81 18.09 1.79 6.70
CA ILE A 81 18.16 2.62 7.92
C ILE A 81 19.10 1.98 8.95
N MET A 82 18.95 0.67 9.18
CA MET A 82 19.79 -0.06 10.12
C MET A 82 21.28 0.05 9.77
N ASN A 83 21.65 -0.13 8.50
CA ASN A 83 23.04 -0.02 8.05
C ASN A 83 23.60 1.38 8.22
N THR A 84 22.85 2.41 7.83
CA THR A 84 23.25 3.81 8.04
C THR A 84 23.47 4.10 9.52
N MET A 85 22.58 3.60 10.38
CA MET A 85 22.71 3.76 11.83
C MET A 85 23.92 3.01 12.39
N TYR A 86 24.24 1.81 11.90
CA TYR A 86 25.47 1.12 12.28
C TYR A 86 26.72 1.95 11.92
N THR A 87 26.76 2.52 10.73
CA THR A 87 27.86 3.42 10.33
C THR A 87 27.94 4.65 11.23
N SER A 88 26.80 5.29 11.55
CA SER A 88 26.72 6.43 12.48
C SER A 88 27.28 6.06 13.87
N VAL A 89 26.97 4.87 14.38
CA VAL A 89 27.53 4.38 15.66
C VAL A 89 29.06 4.26 15.60
N LEU A 90 29.59 3.70 14.51
CA LEU A 90 31.04 3.53 14.34
C LEU A 90 31.77 4.87 14.25
N GLU A 91 31.23 5.82 13.48
CA GLU A 91 31.80 7.18 13.34
C GLU A 91 31.78 7.94 14.67
N ARG A 92 30.74 7.74 15.48
CA ARG A 92 30.51 8.46 16.75
C ARG A 92 30.97 7.69 17.98
N THR A 93 31.81 6.67 17.80
CA THR A 93 32.37 5.83 18.89
C THR A 93 33.01 6.68 20.00
N LYS A 94 33.85 7.66 19.64
CA LYS A 94 34.51 8.57 20.59
C LYS A 94 33.50 9.40 21.41
N GLU A 95 32.48 9.92 20.76
CA GLU A 95 31.41 10.69 21.43
C GLU A 95 30.67 9.83 22.45
N ILE A 96 30.33 8.58 22.09
CA ILE A 96 29.67 7.61 22.98
C ILE A 96 30.55 7.27 24.19
N GLY A 97 31.86 7.07 23.96
CA GLY A 97 32.83 6.82 25.02
C GLY A 97 32.91 7.96 26.04
N ILE A 98 32.99 9.20 25.54
CA ILE A 98 33.02 10.41 26.38
C ILE A 98 31.71 10.54 27.18
N MET A 99 30.55 10.35 26.53
CA MET A 99 29.24 10.38 27.21
C MET A 99 29.15 9.36 28.35
N LYS A 100 29.63 8.13 28.13
CA LYS A 100 29.65 7.11 29.18
C LYS A 100 30.63 7.42 30.30
N ALA A 101 31.80 7.99 29.98
CA ALA A 101 32.79 8.39 30.98
C ALA A 101 32.28 9.48 31.93
N ILE A 102 31.43 10.39 31.45
CA ILE A 102 30.76 11.42 32.28
C ILE A 102 29.46 10.94 32.94
N GLY A 103 29.10 9.66 32.79
CA GLY A 103 27.99 9.02 33.51
C GLY A 103 26.69 8.83 32.71
N ALA A 104 26.69 8.97 31.37
CA ALA A 104 25.50 8.66 30.58
C ALA A 104 25.12 7.18 30.71
N THR A 105 23.84 6.93 30.99
CA THR A 105 23.33 5.56 31.14
C THR A 105 23.16 4.88 29.77
N ARG A 106 23.16 3.53 29.75
CA ARG A 106 22.85 2.77 28.52
C ARG A 106 21.51 3.18 27.91
N GLN A 107 20.51 3.45 28.74
CA GLN A 107 19.18 3.84 28.31
C GLN A 107 19.18 5.22 27.63
N THR A 108 19.98 6.17 28.13
CA THR A 108 20.17 7.47 27.49
C THR A 108 20.72 7.33 26.07
N ILE A 109 21.75 6.50 25.89
CA ILE A 109 22.35 6.25 24.57
C ILE A 109 21.33 5.59 23.64
N ILE A 110 20.60 4.57 24.11
CA ILE A 110 19.55 3.92 23.32
C ILE A 110 18.51 4.93 22.84
N MET A 111 18.00 5.78 23.74
CA MET A 111 16.97 6.78 23.40
C MET A 111 17.44 7.77 22.33
N ILE A 112 18.70 8.23 22.39
CA ILE A 112 19.25 9.15 21.39
C ILE A 112 19.23 8.50 20.00
N PHE A 113 19.77 7.29 19.88
CA PHE A 113 19.83 6.59 18.59
C PHE A 113 18.43 6.15 18.10
N LEU A 114 17.51 5.79 18.99
CA LEU A 114 16.12 5.49 18.60
C LEU A 114 15.39 6.73 18.08
N LEU A 115 15.64 7.90 18.67
CA LEU A 115 15.11 9.18 18.18
C LEU A 115 15.70 9.52 16.80
N GLU A 116 17.00 9.34 16.61
CA GLU A 116 17.66 9.54 15.30
C GLU A 116 17.04 8.62 14.23
N ALA A 117 16.86 7.33 14.51
CA ALA A 117 16.21 6.40 13.60
C ALA A 117 14.72 6.73 13.35
N GLY A 118 14.00 7.16 14.39
CA GLY A 118 12.62 7.62 14.27
C GLY A 118 12.49 8.86 13.37
N ILE A 119 13.42 9.81 13.48
CA ILE A 119 13.49 11.00 12.63
C ILE A 119 13.78 10.60 11.18
N LEU A 120 14.71 9.67 10.93
CA LEU A 120 14.95 9.14 9.59
C LEU A 120 13.68 8.50 8.99
N GLY A 121 12.96 7.73 9.80
CA GLY A 121 11.66 7.15 9.43
C GLY A 121 10.59 8.21 9.13
N LEU A 122 10.52 9.29 9.93
CA LEU A 122 9.60 10.40 9.69
C LEU A 122 9.93 11.20 8.43
N ILE A 123 11.21 11.45 8.16
CA ILE A 123 11.64 12.12 6.92
C ILE A 123 11.25 11.27 5.71
N GLY A 124 11.57 9.97 5.75
CA GLY A 124 11.19 9.03 4.69
C GLY A 124 9.68 8.95 4.50
N GLY A 125 8.91 8.86 5.60
CA GLY A 125 7.45 8.84 5.57
C GLY A 125 6.83 10.12 5.02
N THR A 126 7.35 11.28 5.42
CA THR A 126 6.89 12.59 4.92
C THR A 126 7.11 12.71 3.42
N ILE A 127 8.30 12.34 2.94
CA ILE A 127 8.62 12.32 1.51
C ILE A 127 7.73 11.32 0.77
N GLY A 128 7.55 10.11 1.32
CA GLY A 128 6.71 9.06 0.75
C GLY A 128 5.24 9.48 0.63
N ILE A 129 4.68 10.13 1.66
CA ILE A 129 3.33 10.69 1.62
C ILE A 129 3.22 11.77 0.54
N GLY A 130 4.19 12.69 0.47
CA GLY A 130 4.21 13.74 -0.55
C GLY A 130 4.21 13.17 -1.97
N LEU A 131 5.06 12.17 -2.23
CA LEU A 131 5.11 11.46 -3.51
C LEU A 131 3.81 10.69 -3.79
N GLY A 132 3.26 9.98 -2.79
CA GLY A 132 2.01 9.25 -2.93
C GLY A 132 0.83 10.16 -3.29
N ILE A 133 0.70 11.30 -2.62
CA ILE A 133 -0.32 12.31 -2.94
C ILE A 133 -0.11 12.87 -4.34
N PHE A 134 1.14 13.19 -4.70
CA PHE A 134 1.47 13.71 -6.02
C PHE A 134 1.08 12.72 -7.13
N LEU A 135 1.53 11.47 -7.04
CA LEU A 135 1.18 10.42 -8.01
C LEU A 135 -0.33 10.21 -8.09
N SER A 136 -1.02 10.13 -6.95
CA SER A 136 -2.46 9.92 -6.92
C SER A 136 -3.22 11.05 -7.61
N LYS A 137 -2.81 12.31 -7.38
CA LYS A 137 -3.41 13.47 -8.03
C LYS A 137 -3.11 13.52 -9.53
N THR A 138 -1.93 13.09 -9.96
CA THR A 138 -1.60 12.95 -11.38
C THR A 138 -2.47 11.89 -12.06
N VAL A 139 -2.67 10.73 -11.43
CA VAL A 139 -3.54 9.67 -11.96
C VAL A 139 -5.00 10.14 -12.04
N GLU A 140 -5.50 10.82 -11.00
CA GLU A 140 -6.83 11.43 -10.99
C GLU A 140 -7.00 12.46 -12.14
N PHE A 141 -5.99 13.31 -12.36
CA PHE A 141 -6.01 14.28 -13.44
C PHE A 141 -6.05 13.62 -14.83
N ILE A 142 -5.20 12.62 -15.08
CA ILE A 142 -5.17 11.91 -16.38
C ILE A 142 -6.48 11.11 -16.57
N GLY A 143 -6.96 10.44 -15.53
CA GLY A 143 -8.19 9.66 -15.56
C GLY A 143 -9.43 10.50 -15.85
N SER A 144 -9.52 11.70 -15.26
CA SER A 144 -10.63 12.62 -15.52
C SER A 144 -10.69 13.10 -16.99
N GLN A 145 -9.54 13.21 -17.66
CA GLN A 145 -9.46 13.55 -19.09
C GLN A 145 -9.85 12.37 -20.01
N ALA A 146 -9.53 11.14 -19.61
CA ALA A 146 -9.74 9.94 -20.45
C ALA A 146 -11.13 9.30 -20.27
N LEU A 147 -11.65 9.26 -19.03
CA LEU A 147 -12.85 8.50 -18.66
C LEU A 147 -14.02 9.39 -18.24
N GLY A 148 -13.79 10.70 -18.08
CA GLY A 148 -14.77 11.68 -17.63
C GLY A 148 -14.62 12.05 -16.14
N PRO A 149 -15.11 13.24 -15.74
CA PRO A 149 -14.96 13.74 -14.38
C PRO A 149 -15.73 12.89 -13.37
N GLY A 150 -15.05 12.45 -12.30
CA GLY A 150 -15.67 11.84 -11.12
C GLY A 150 -15.53 10.32 -10.96
N LEU A 151 -14.99 9.59 -11.94
CA LEU A 151 -14.81 8.14 -11.83
C LEU A 151 -13.65 7.72 -10.91
N LEU A 152 -12.56 8.52 -10.85
CA LEU A 152 -11.42 8.26 -9.98
C LEU A 152 -11.27 9.41 -8.98
N GLN A 153 -11.96 9.33 -7.84
CA GLN A 153 -11.78 10.30 -6.76
C GLN A 153 -10.77 9.80 -5.74
N THR A 154 -9.63 10.49 -5.63
CA THR A 154 -8.69 10.22 -4.54
C THR A 154 -9.21 10.86 -3.26
N GLN A 155 -9.60 10.04 -2.28
CA GLN A 155 -9.91 10.52 -0.94
C GLN A 155 -8.65 10.53 -0.07
N ILE A 156 -8.08 11.73 0.14
CA ILE A 156 -6.98 11.94 1.07
C ILE A 156 -7.57 12.44 2.38
N THR A 157 -7.68 11.56 3.37
CA THR A 157 -8.16 11.91 4.72
C THR A 157 -6.97 12.21 5.64
N LEU A 158 -7.11 13.17 6.57
CA LEU A 158 -6.07 13.44 7.57
C LEU A 158 -5.68 12.18 8.36
N THR A 159 -6.64 11.28 8.64
CA THR A 159 -6.39 10.00 9.30
C THR A 159 -5.37 9.13 8.56
N LEU A 160 -5.38 9.12 7.22
CA LEU A 160 -4.42 8.36 6.43
C LEU A 160 -3.02 8.97 6.52
N VAL A 161 -2.93 10.30 6.50
CA VAL A 161 -1.65 11.02 6.62
C VAL A 161 -1.03 10.77 7.99
N PHE A 162 -1.80 10.96 9.07
CA PHE A 162 -1.32 10.68 10.43
C PHE A 162 -0.99 9.20 10.63
N GLY A 163 -1.80 8.29 10.10
CA GLY A 163 -1.55 6.85 10.15
C GLY A 163 -0.24 6.48 9.44
N ALA A 164 0.02 7.06 8.26
CA ALA A 164 1.24 6.82 7.51
C ALA A 164 2.49 7.39 8.21
N LEU A 165 2.41 8.58 8.81
CA LEU A 165 3.51 9.16 9.61
C LEU A 165 3.80 8.34 10.86
N LEU A 166 2.76 7.89 11.57
CA LEU A 166 2.94 7.03 12.74
C LEU A 166 3.56 5.70 12.34
N PHE A 167 3.11 5.12 11.23
CA PHE A 167 3.68 3.88 10.69
C PHE A 167 5.16 4.06 10.33
N SER A 168 5.52 5.15 9.66
CA SER A 168 6.92 5.41 9.29
C SER A 168 7.82 5.65 10.49
N LEU A 169 7.31 6.32 11.54
CA LEU A 169 8.00 6.47 12.82
C LEU A 169 8.26 5.10 13.46
N VAL A 170 7.25 4.26 13.55
CA VAL A 170 7.36 2.91 14.13
C VAL A 170 8.39 2.07 13.37
N VAL A 171 8.35 2.08 12.05
CA VAL A 171 9.31 1.35 11.22
C VAL A 171 10.73 1.87 11.39
N GLY A 172 10.91 3.20 11.44
CA GLY A 172 12.20 3.83 11.71
C GLY A 172 12.77 3.39 13.06
N VAL A 173 11.94 3.48 14.12
CA VAL A 173 12.31 3.05 15.47
C VAL A 173 12.69 1.57 15.50
N ILE A 174 11.87 0.68 14.94
CA ILE A 174 12.13 -0.77 14.90
C ILE A 174 13.47 -1.06 14.21
N SER A 175 13.73 -0.39 13.09
CA SER A 175 14.98 -0.54 12.34
C SER A 175 16.21 -0.05 13.15
N GLY A 176 16.01 0.94 14.01
CA GLY A 176 17.04 1.51 14.89
C GLY A 176 17.34 0.73 16.16
N ILE A 177 16.52 -0.26 16.55
CA ILE A 177 16.68 -0.97 17.84
C ILE A 177 18.04 -1.67 17.93
N MET A 178 18.40 -2.45 16.90
CA MET A 178 19.66 -3.21 16.90
C MET A 178 20.91 -2.31 16.97
N PRO A 179 21.07 -1.26 16.13
CA PRO A 179 22.23 -0.38 16.21
C PRO A 179 22.24 0.44 17.52
N ALA A 180 21.09 0.89 18.02
CA ALA A 180 21.00 1.59 19.30
C ALA A 180 21.49 0.72 20.48
N LEU A 181 21.12 -0.56 20.48
CA LEU A 181 21.62 -1.53 21.47
C LEU A 181 23.13 -1.73 21.35
N SER A 182 23.65 -1.82 20.13
CA SER A 182 25.10 -1.96 19.88
C SER A 182 25.87 -0.75 20.43
N ALA A 183 25.42 0.48 20.15
CA ALA A 183 26.01 1.71 20.71
C ALA A 183 26.00 1.72 22.25
N SER A 184 24.91 1.26 22.86
CA SER A 184 24.76 1.23 24.32
C SER A 184 25.71 0.25 25.01
N LYS A 185 26.21 -0.76 24.31
CA LYS A 185 27.11 -1.79 24.85
C LYS A 185 28.60 -1.46 24.73
N MET A 186 28.97 -0.50 23.89
CA MET A 186 30.36 -0.08 23.66
C MET A 186 31.09 0.35 24.95
N GLU A 187 32.30 -0.12 25.18
CA GLU A 187 33.05 0.19 26.41
C GLU A 187 33.88 1.49 26.30
N PRO A 188 34.02 2.29 27.37
CA PRO A 188 34.77 3.54 27.32
C PRO A 188 36.25 3.37 26.96
N VAL A 189 36.86 2.23 27.34
CA VAL A 189 38.26 1.91 27.06
C VAL A 189 38.49 1.67 25.57
N GLU A 190 37.57 0.99 24.89
CA GLU A 190 37.62 0.78 23.44
C GLU A 190 37.43 2.10 22.67
N ALA A 191 36.58 3.00 23.20
CA ALA A 191 36.26 4.27 22.53
C ALA A 191 37.37 5.34 22.64
N LEU A 192 38.22 5.27 23.67
CA LEU A 192 39.31 6.26 23.91
C LEU A 192 40.70 5.75 23.48
N GLY A 193 40.85 4.44 23.26
CA GLY A 193 42.10 3.80 22.87
C GLY A 193 42.42 3.78 21.36
N SER A 194 41.45 4.18 20.51
CA SER A 194 41.58 4.30 19.04
C SER A 194 41.55 5.75 18.57
#